data_AF-A0A533B8P3-F1
#
_entry.id   AF-A0A533B8P3-F1
#
_cell.length_a   1.000
_cell.length_b   1.000
_cell.length_c   1.000
_cell.angle_alpha   90.00
_cell.angle_beta   90.00
_cell.angle_gamma   90.00
#
_symmetry.space_group_name_H-M   'P 1'
#
loop_
_entity.id
_entity.type
_entity.pdbx_description
1 polymer ?
#
loop_
_entity_poly.entity_id
_entity_poly.type
_entity_poly.pdbx_seq_one_letter_code
_entity_poly.pdbx_strand_id
1 'polypeptide(L)' 'MKNVEMTVEGTLLTIKVDLSKQFGPSASGKTIIIASTEGNVTIPNREEKVGLNVYRKK' A
#
# COMPACT_ATOMS: atom_id res chain seq x y z
N MET A 1 -1.27 7.25 -3.15
CA MET A 1 -1.49 5.93 -2.52
C MET A 1 -2.81 5.35 -3.00
N LYS A 2 -2.84 4.04 -3.25
CA LYS A 2 -4.02 3.30 -3.75
C LYS A 2 -4.37 2.18 -2.80
N ASN A 3 -5.59 2.20 -2.27
CA ASN A 3 -6.14 1.14 -1.41
C ASN A 3 -5.25 0.77 -0.22
N VAL A 4 -4.71 1.81 0.43
CA VAL A 4 -3.97 1.70 1.67
C VAL A 4 -4.60 2.70 2.63
N GLU A 5 -4.86 2.28 3.85
CA GLU A 5 -5.21 3.15 4.97
C GLU A 5 -4.22 2.87 6.09
N MET A 6 -3.76 3.92 6.76
CA MET A 6 -2.75 3.81 7.82
C MET A 6 -3.25 4.49 9.08
N THR A 7 -3.17 3.78 10.21
CA THR A 7 -3.42 4.34 11.53
C THR A 7 -2.23 4.07 12.44
N VAL A 8 -1.96 5.00 13.35
CA VAL A 8 -0.88 4.90 14.33
C VAL A 8 -1.49 5.02 15.72
N GLU A 9 -1.28 3.99 16.54
CA GLU A 9 -1.69 3.96 17.94
C GLU A 9 -0.44 3.76 18.81
N GLY A 10 0.03 4.85 19.42
CA GLY A 10 1.31 4.88 20.15
C GLY A 10 2.48 4.60 19.20
N THR A 11 3.05 3.40 19.28
CA THR A 11 4.14 2.91 18.42
C THR A 11 3.70 1.86 17.40
N LEU A 12 2.42 1.48 17.41
CA LEU A 12 1.87 0.48 16.50
C LEU A 12 1.35 1.13 15.23
N LEU A 13 1.93 0.76 14.09
CA LEU A 13 1.40 1.08 12.77
C LEU A 13 0.46 -0.04 12.32
N THR A 14 -0.80 0.30 12.06
CA THR A 14 -1.76 -0.60 11.39
C THR A 14 -1.95 -0.15 9.95
N ILE A 15 -1.79 -1.08 9.01
CA ILE A 15 -2.03 -0.84 7.59
C ILE A 15 -3.19 -1.72 7.12
N LYS A 16 -4.24 -1.09 6.61
CA LYS A 16 -5.42 -1.77 6.10
C LYS A 16 -5.46 -1.70 4.57
N VAL A 17 -5.67 -2.86 3.95
CA VAL A 17 -5.80 -3.03 2.51
C VAL A 17 -7.04 -3.87 2.23
N ASP A 18 -7.90 -3.41 1.32
CA ASP A 18 -9.06 -4.16 0.87
C ASP A 18 -8.69 -5.06 -0.32
N LEU A 19 -8.53 -6.36 -0.08
CA LEU A 19 -8.11 -7.32 -1.11
C LEU A 19 -9.16 -7.55 -2.22
N SER A 20 -10.38 -7.02 -2.09
CA SER A 20 -11.41 -7.09 -3.13
C SER A 20 -11.20 -6.08 -4.26
N LYS A 21 -10.39 -5.04 -4.05
CA LYS A 21 -10.14 -3.97 -5.01
C LYS A 21 -8.94 -4.27 -5.90
N GLN A 22 -8.98 -3.76 -7.13
CA GLN A 22 -7.86 -3.81 -8.07
C GLN A 22 -7.76 -2.55 -8.93
N PHE A 23 -6.53 -2.19 -9.31
CA PHE A 23 -6.19 -0.94 -10.02
C PHE A 23 -5.56 -1.20 -11.39
N GLY A 24 -5.88 -2.34 -12.00
CA GLY A 24 -5.36 -2.72 -13.31
C GLY A 24 -3.97 -3.37 -13.26
N PRO A 25 -3.39 -3.66 -14.45
CA PRO A 25 -2.09 -4.29 -14.56
C PRO A 25 -0.95 -3.36 -14.10
N SER A 26 0.13 -3.95 -13.59
CA SER A 26 1.38 -3.22 -13.35
C SER A 26 2.05 -2.78 -14.65
N ALA A 27 3.04 -1.89 -14.57
CA ALA A 27 3.76 -1.37 -15.73
C ALA A 27 4.38 -2.48 -16.61
N SER A 28 4.82 -3.59 -16.00
CA SER A 28 5.33 -4.76 -16.74
C SER A 28 4.23 -5.64 -17.36
N GLY A 29 2.97 -5.41 -17.01
CA GLY A 29 1.83 -6.24 -17.40
C GLY A 29 1.70 -7.59 -16.67
N LYS A 30 2.68 -7.97 -15.84
CA LYS A 30 2.78 -9.31 -15.23
C LYS A 30 1.89 -9.54 -14.01
N THR A 31 1.42 -8.46 -13.38
CA THR A 31 0.69 -8.51 -12.10
C THR A 31 -0.50 -7.57 -12.12
N ILE A 32 -1.51 -7.85 -11.29
CA ILE A 32 -2.62 -6.93 -11.02
C ILE A 32 -2.37 -6.22 -9.69
N ILE A 33 -2.44 -4.89 -9.72
CA ILE A 33 -2.22 -4.05 -8.54
C ILE A 33 -3.45 -4.14 -7.64
N ILE A 34 -3.26 -4.54 -6.38
CA ILE A 34 -4.29 -4.54 -5.33
C ILE A 34 -4.13 -3.31 -4.44
N ALA A 35 -2.90 -2.97 -4.05
CA ALA A 35 -2.59 -1.75 -3.30
C ALA A 35 -1.15 -1.30 -3.54
N SER A 36 -0.91 0.01 -3.41
CA SER A 36 0.45 0.56 -3.45
C SER A 36 0.52 1.89 -2.71
N THR A 37 1.61 2.12 -1.99
CA THR A 37 1.98 3.46 -1.49
C THR A 37 2.57 4.35 -2.58
N GLU A 38 2.84 3.81 -3.77
CA GLU A 38 3.42 4.50 -4.93
C GLU A 38 4.82 5.09 -4.64
N GLY A 39 5.59 4.36 -3.82
CA GLY A 39 6.91 4.76 -3.32
C GLY A 39 6.98 4.71 -1.80
N ASN A 40 8.08 5.19 -1.24
CA ASN A 40 8.21 5.37 0.21
C ASN A 40 7.48 6.65 0.61
N VAL A 41 6.55 6.54 1.56
CA VAL A 41 5.81 7.68 2.12
C VAL A 41 6.12 7.80 3.61
N THR A 42 6.00 9.02 4.14
CA THR A 42 6.10 9.25 5.58
C THR A 42 4.86 8.70 6.28
N ILE A 43 5.04 7.97 7.38
CA ILE A 43 3.93 7.58 8.24
C ILE A 43 3.32 8.85 8.86
N PRO A 44 1.98 8.99 8.91
CA PRO A 44 1.34 10.18 9.47
C PRO A 44 1.86 10.52 10.88
N ASN A 45 2.30 11.76 11.08
CA ASN A 45 2.83 12.29 12.34
C ASN A 45 4.06 11.55 12.89
N ARG A 46 4.83 10.89 12.02
CA ARG A 46 6.11 10.28 12.39
C ARG A 46 7.20 10.52 11.36
N GLU A 47 8.43 10.06 11.64
CA GLU A 47 9.57 10.22 10.74
C GLU A 47 9.84 8.98 9.89
N GLU A 48 9.42 7.80 10.38
CA GLU A 48 9.61 6.53 9.71
C GLU A 48 8.92 6.53 8.33
N LYS A 49 9.56 5.87 7.36
CA LYS A 49 9.05 5.73 6.00
C LYS A 49 8.47 4.34 5.79
N VAL A 50 7.40 4.24 5.03
CA VAL A 50 6.77 2.98 4.64
C VAL A 50 6.60 2.89 3.13
N GLY A 51 6.99 1.75 2.58
CA GLY A 51 6.70 1.35 1.21
C GLY A 51 5.91 0.05 1.23
N LEU A 52 4.74 0.02 0.59
CA LEU A 52 3.91 -1.18 0.48
C LEU A 52 3.48 -1.42 -0.96
N ASN A 53 3.62 -2.66 -1.41
CA ASN A 53 3.03 -3.14 -2.65
C ASN A 53 2.27 -4.43 -2.36
N VAL A 54 0.98 -4.45 -2.70
CA VAL A 54 0.15 -5.66 -2.65
C VAL A 54 -0.32 -5.94 -4.06
N TYR A 55 0.00 -7.13 -4.56
CA TYR A 55 -0.32 -7.54 -5.93
C TYR A 55 -0.54 -9.03 -5.99
N ARG A 56 -1.19 -9.47 -7.07
CA ARG A 56 -1.24 -10.88 -7.46
C ARG A 56 -0.71 -11.04 -8.87
N LYS A 57 -0.21 -12.24 -9.20
CA LYS A 57 0.03 -12.59 -10.60
C LYS A 57 -1.28 -12.48 -11.38
N LYS A 58 -1.18 -12.02 -12.62
CA LYS A 58 -2.30 -12.08 -13.55
C LYS A 58 -2.61 -13.53 -13.89
#